data_AF-A0A852NPW8-F1
#
_entry.id   AF-A0A852NPW8-F1
#
_cell.length_a   1.000
_cell.length_b   1.000
_cell.length_c   1.000
_cell.angle_alpha   90.00
_cell.angle_beta   90.00
_cell.angle_gamma   90.00
#
_symmetry.space_group_name_H-M   'P 1'
#
loop_
_entity.id
_entity.type
_entity.pdbx_description
1 polymer ?
#
loop_
_entity_poly.entity_id
_entity_poly.type
_entity_poly.pdbx_seq_one_letter_code
_entity_poly.pdbx_strand_id
1 'polypeptide(L)'
;MVLSGVGDALGYRGGRWEYCTSGPQIHAELAELGGLASITLEPPEWPVSDDTVLHLATAEGLATGLEGEALLQELARRYVAAMGDMEGRKPGPTSILGTSQLRPGEPEGYRIPFNPRGTGCGAAMRSLAIGLRYPHTWELPTLIRVSIESGRMTHHHPTGGCQPRWGRAGGYTRTPPEDPVSTGYLGALAVALFGALGAR
;
A
#
# COMPACT_ATOMS: atom_id res chain seq x y z
N MET A 1 -3.44 -13.62 -3.07
CA MET A 1 -2.62 -12.50 -3.60
C MET A 1 -2.80 -12.26 -5.08
N VAL A 2 -3.00 -13.28 -5.93
CA VAL A 2 -3.22 -13.10 -7.39
C VAL A 2 -4.29 -12.06 -7.72
N LEU A 3 -5.48 -12.16 -7.11
CA LEU A 3 -6.56 -11.19 -7.35
C LEU A 3 -6.24 -9.76 -6.87
N SER A 4 -5.32 -9.62 -5.91
CA SER A 4 -4.82 -8.30 -5.50
C SER A 4 -4.03 -7.65 -6.64
N GLY A 5 -3.13 -8.41 -7.27
CA GLY A 5 -2.37 -7.92 -8.42
C GLY A 5 -3.22 -7.69 -9.68
N VAL A 6 -4.25 -8.52 -9.88
CA VAL A 6 -5.27 -8.29 -10.93
C VAL A 6 -6.00 -6.98 -10.71
N GLY A 7 -6.44 -6.72 -9.47
CA GLY A 7 -7.13 -5.47 -9.11
C GLY A 7 -6.25 -4.24 -9.27
N ASP A 8 -4.99 -4.32 -8.83
CA ASP A 8 -3.97 -3.29 -9.06
C ASP A 8 -3.80 -3.02 -10.56
N ALA A 9 -3.43 -4.02 -11.37
CA ALA A 9 -3.20 -3.82 -12.81
C ALA A 9 -4.43 -3.22 -13.52
N LEU A 10 -5.64 -3.68 -13.18
CA LEU A 10 -6.90 -3.14 -13.70
C LEU A 10 -7.08 -1.66 -13.31
N GLY A 11 -6.93 -1.32 -12.04
CA GLY A 11 -7.12 0.05 -11.54
C GLY A 11 -6.02 1.00 -12.02
N TYR A 12 -4.81 0.50 -12.21
CA TYR A 12 -3.66 1.27 -12.64
C TYR A 12 -3.72 1.60 -14.14
N ARG A 13 -3.85 0.56 -14.99
CA ARG A 13 -3.83 0.65 -16.47
C ARG A 13 -2.69 1.54 -16.99
N GLY A 14 -1.47 1.33 -16.48
CA GLY A 14 -0.29 2.13 -16.84
C GLY A 14 -0.38 3.60 -16.39
N GLY A 15 -1.13 3.88 -15.32
CA GLY A 15 -1.39 5.21 -14.79
C GLY A 15 -2.53 5.98 -15.48
N ARG A 16 -3.17 5.41 -16.50
CA ARG A 16 -4.27 6.07 -17.21
C ARG A 16 -5.51 6.23 -16.34
N TRP A 17 -5.83 5.20 -15.55
CA TRP A 17 -7.04 5.17 -14.74
C TRP A 17 -6.78 5.62 -13.30
N GLU A 18 -5.62 5.32 -12.72
CA GLU A 18 -5.26 5.74 -11.35
C GLU A 18 -5.36 7.25 -11.15
N TYR A 19 -4.95 8.05 -12.15
CA TYR A 19 -4.98 9.52 -12.07
C TYR A 19 -6.23 10.14 -12.72
N CYS A 20 -7.16 9.31 -13.21
CA CYS A 20 -8.43 9.81 -13.71
C CYS A 20 -9.40 10.02 -12.55
N THR A 21 -9.77 11.28 -12.30
CA THR A 21 -10.68 11.66 -11.21
C THR A 21 -12.16 11.52 -11.58
N SER A 22 -12.46 11.02 -12.78
CA SER A 22 -13.83 10.85 -13.29
C SER A 22 -14.18 9.37 -13.41
N GLY A 23 -14.87 8.84 -12.40
CA GLY A 23 -15.44 7.49 -12.44
C GLY A 23 -16.29 7.24 -13.71
N PRO A 24 -17.22 8.13 -14.10
CA PRO A 24 -18.00 7.96 -15.32
C PRO A 24 -17.15 7.82 -16.59
N GLN A 25 -16.01 8.52 -16.68
CA GLN A 25 -15.08 8.38 -17.80
C GLN A 25 -14.42 7.00 -17.81
N ILE A 26 -13.91 6.54 -16.66
CA ILE A 26 -13.32 5.19 -16.54
C ILE A 26 -14.34 4.12 -16.96
N HIS A 27 -15.59 4.25 -16.52
CA HIS A 27 -16.67 3.32 -16.89
C HIS A 27 -17.03 3.38 -18.39
N ALA A 28 -16.98 4.55 -19.02
CA ALA A 28 -17.19 4.69 -20.46
C ALA A 28 -16.06 4.02 -21.25
N GLU A 29 -14.78 4.28 -20.89
CA GLU A 29 -13.63 3.61 -21.50
C GLU A 29 -13.66 2.09 -21.30
N LEU A 30 -14.06 1.62 -20.11
CA LEU A 30 -14.26 0.20 -19.84
C LEU A 30 -15.32 -0.42 -20.76
N ALA A 31 -16.41 0.30 -21.05
CA ALA A 31 -17.43 -0.15 -21.98
C ALA A 31 -16.90 -0.22 -23.43
N GLU A 32 -16.09 0.76 -23.84
CA GLU A 32 -15.42 0.77 -25.15
C GLU A 32 -14.44 -0.40 -25.33
N LEU A 33 -13.80 -0.85 -24.24
CA LEU A 33 -12.94 -2.04 -24.20
C LEU A 33 -13.73 -3.37 -24.22
N GLY A 34 -15.06 -3.32 -24.31
CA GLY A 34 -15.92 -4.51 -24.30
C GLY A 34 -16.25 -5.04 -22.91
N GLY A 35 -16.06 -4.23 -21.86
CA GLY A 35 -16.34 -4.59 -20.47
C GLY A 35 -15.24 -5.43 -19.81
N LEU A 36 -15.39 -5.65 -18.49
CA LEU A 36 -14.36 -6.29 -17.66
C LEU A 36 -13.97 -7.70 -18.15
N ALA A 37 -14.94 -8.49 -18.62
CA ALA A 37 -14.71 -9.84 -19.09
C ALA A 37 -13.88 -9.92 -20.38
N SER A 38 -13.75 -8.81 -21.12
CA SER A 38 -13.01 -8.72 -22.37
C SER A 38 -11.55 -8.28 -22.16
N ILE A 39 -11.17 -7.92 -20.93
CA ILE A 39 -9.81 -7.44 -20.62
C ILE A 39 -8.86 -8.64 -20.45
N THR A 40 -7.75 -8.59 -21.17
CA THR A 40 -6.58 -9.45 -20.94
C THR A 40 -5.47 -8.62 -20.31
N LEU A 41 -5.04 -8.98 -19.10
CA LEU A 41 -4.06 -8.23 -18.32
C LEU A 41 -2.64 -8.61 -18.72
N GLU A 42 -2.11 -7.90 -19.72
CA GLU A 42 -0.76 -8.10 -20.21
C GLU A 42 0.01 -6.77 -20.27
N PRO A 43 1.29 -6.76 -19.84
CA PRO A 43 2.20 -5.66 -20.14
C PRO A 43 2.42 -5.51 -21.66
N PRO A 44 2.67 -4.29 -22.17
CA PRO A 44 2.86 -3.05 -21.42
C PRO A 44 1.56 -2.32 -21.09
N GLU A 45 0.40 -2.81 -21.52
CA GLU A 45 -0.86 -2.07 -21.38
C GLU A 45 -1.45 -2.11 -19.97
N TRP A 46 -1.31 -3.26 -19.31
CA TRP A 46 -1.81 -3.52 -17.95
C TRP A 46 -0.69 -3.99 -17.01
N PRO A 47 0.36 -3.17 -16.78
CA PRO A 47 1.36 -3.49 -15.77
C PRO A 47 0.75 -3.36 -14.37
N VAL A 48 1.36 -4.01 -13.39
CA VAL A 48 1.09 -3.76 -11.96
C VAL A 48 1.81 -2.49 -11.47
N SER A 49 1.25 -1.78 -10.49
CA SER A 49 1.84 -0.60 -9.86
C SER A 49 2.86 -0.95 -8.77
N ASP A 50 3.28 0.05 -7.99
CA ASP A 50 4.08 -0.13 -6.78
C ASP A 50 3.35 -0.92 -5.69
N ASP A 51 2.02 -0.93 -5.69
CA ASP A 51 1.17 -1.70 -4.76
C ASP A 51 1.55 -3.18 -4.78
N THR A 52 1.49 -3.83 -5.95
CA THR A 52 1.81 -5.26 -6.07
C THR A 52 3.29 -5.53 -5.81
N VAL A 53 4.20 -4.66 -6.28
CA VAL A 53 5.65 -4.85 -6.06
C VAL A 53 5.97 -4.84 -4.57
N LEU A 54 5.43 -3.89 -3.82
CA LEU A 54 5.64 -3.81 -2.37
C LEU A 54 4.87 -4.90 -1.62
N HIS A 55 3.68 -5.30 -2.09
CA HIS A 55 2.94 -6.42 -1.49
C HIS A 55 3.69 -7.74 -1.65
N LEU A 56 4.28 -7.99 -2.82
CA LEU A 56 5.17 -9.14 -3.06
C LEU A 56 6.40 -9.08 -2.15
N ALA A 57 7.04 -7.93 -2.02
CA ALA A 57 8.17 -7.75 -1.11
C ALA A 57 7.82 -8.12 0.35
N THR A 58 6.63 -7.73 0.83
CA THR A 58 6.12 -8.17 2.14
C THR A 58 5.95 -9.68 2.19
N ALA A 59 5.28 -10.27 1.20
CA ALA A 59 4.97 -11.69 1.16
C ALA A 59 6.24 -12.56 1.12
N GLU A 60 7.22 -12.17 0.29
CA GLU A 60 8.51 -12.85 0.21
C GLU A 60 9.31 -12.76 1.51
N GLY A 61 9.28 -11.60 2.19
CA GLY A 61 9.89 -11.45 3.51
C GLY A 61 9.25 -12.38 4.53
N LEU A 62 7.92 -12.47 4.57
CA LEU A 62 7.18 -13.39 5.44
C LEU A 62 7.44 -14.86 5.12
N ALA A 63 7.63 -15.20 3.84
CA ALA A 63 7.89 -16.56 3.38
C ALA A 63 9.26 -17.12 3.79
N THR A 64 10.18 -16.27 4.26
CA THR A 64 11.49 -16.71 4.79
C THR A 64 11.38 -17.52 6.08
N GLY A 65 10.24 -17.42 6.79
CA GLY A 65 10.06 -18.06 8.10
C GLY A 65 10.78 -17.36 9.26
N LEU A 66 11.40 -16.21 9.00
CA LEU A 66 11.98 -15.37 10.06
C LEU A 66 10.90 -14.80 10.97
N GLU A 67 11.27 -14.51 12.22
CA GLU A 67 10.39 -13.94 13.24
C GLU A 67 11.07 -12.80 14.00
N GLY A 68 10.26 -12.03 14.74
CA GLY A 68 10.77 -10.95 15.58
C GLY A 68 11.53 -9.88 14.80
N GLU A 69 12.68 -9.46 15.34
CA GLU A 69 13.50 -8.41 14.72
C GLU A 69 14.13 -8.85 13.39
N ALA A 70 14.49 -10.13 13.25
CA ALA A 70 15.07 -10.66 12.02
C ALA A 70 14.11 -10.53 10.84
N LEU A 71 12.80 -10.76 11.07
CA LEU A 71 11.77 -10.52 10.07
C LEU A 71 11.66 -9.03 9.70
N LEU A 72 11.70 -8.13 10.69
CA LEU A 72 11.59 -6.69 10.44
C LEU A 72 12.78 -6.17 9.60
N GLN A 73 13.98 -6.66 9.87
CA GLN A 73 15.17 -6.37 9.08
C GLN A 73 15.04 -6.89 7.64
N GLU A 74 14.54 -8.13 7.48
CA GLU A 74 14.32 -8.70 6.15
C GLU A 74 13.26 -7.94 5.36
N LEU A 75 12.15 -7.53 5.99
CA LEU A 75 11.13 -6.69 5.36
C LEU A 75 11.72 -5.34 4.91
N ALA A 76 12.53 -4.68 5.75
CA ALA A 76 13.20 -3.45 5.36
C ALA A 76 14.14 -3.66 4.16
N ARG A 77 14.92 -4.75 4.17
CA ARG A 77 15.81 -5.12 3.05
C ARG A 77 15.02 -5.34 1.76
N ARG A 78 13.90 -6.06 1.83
CA ARG A 78 13.00 -6.32 0.69
C ARG A 78 12.39 -5.03 0.15
N TYR A 79 11.91 -4.14 1.01
CA TYR A 79 11.35 -2.85 0.57
C TYR A 79 12.38 -1.95 -0.11
N VAL A 80 13.62 -1.89 0.40
CA VAL A 80 14.70 -1.16 -0.27
C VAL A 80 15.03 -1.77 -1.63
N ALA A 81 15.14 -3.10 -1.71
CA ALA A 81 15.41 -3.79 -2.98
C ALA A 81 14.27 -3.59 -4.00
N ALA A 82 13.02 -3.63 -3.55
CA ALA A 82 11.83 -3.43 -4.37
C ALA A 82 11.78 -2.05 -5.06
N MET A 83 12.40 -1.02 -4.48
CA MET A 83 12.51 0.30 -5.12
C MET A 83 13.29 0.27 -6.44
N GLY A 84 14.08 -0.79 -6.71
CA GLY A 84 14.74 -1.01 -7.99
C GLY A 84 13.81 -1.40 -9.15
N ASP A 85 12.57 -1.84 -8.87
CA ASP A 85 11.56 -2.23 -9.87
C ASP A 85 10.39 -1.24 -9.90
N MET A 86 10.67 0.06 -9.76
CA MET A 86 9.63 1.10 -9.69
C MET A 86 9.45 1.90 -10.98
N GLU A 87 10.23 1.60 -12.02
CA GLU A 87 10.14 2.28 -13.31
C GLU A 87 8.75 2.08 -13.93
N GLY A 88 8.05 3.19 -14.21
CA GLY A 88 6.70 3.14 -14.77
C GLY A 88 5.61 2.61 -13.82
N ARG A 89 5.89 2.47 -12.52
CA ARG A 89 4.94 1.96 -11.51
C ARG A 89 4.44 2.98 -10.49
N LYS A 90 4.96 4.21 -10.57
CA LYS A 90 4.49 5.40 -9.83
C LYS A 90 4.45 5.28 -8.30
N PRO A 91 5.56 4.89 -7.65
CA PRO A 91 5.59 4.85 -6.20
C PRO A 91 5.24 6.18 -5.52
N GLY A 92 4.42 6.10 -4.47
CA GLY A 92 4.04 7.27 -3.69
C GLY A 92 5.24 7.97 -3.00
N PRO A 93 5.21 9.31 -2.85
CA PRO A 93 6.34 10.07 -2.30
C PRO A 93 6.73 9.65 -0.86
N THR A 94 5.75 9.26 -0.05
CA THR A 94 5.98 8.76 1.32
C THR A 94 6.69 7.40 1.31
N SER A 95 6.35 6.51 0.38
CA SER A 95 7.02 5.22 0.20
C SER A 95 8.48 5.41 -0.21
N ILE A 96 8.74 6.32 -1.17
CA ILE A 96 10.11 6.66 -1.62
C ILE A 96 10.93 7.25 -0.47
N LEU A 97 10.39 8.28 0.21
CA LEU A 97 11.08 8.93 1.31
C LEU A 97 11.33 7.96 2.48
N GLY A 98 10.36 7.13 2.81
CA GLY A 98 10.50 6.14 3.87
C GLY A 98 11.58 5.12 3.57
N THR A 99 11.54 4.50 2.38
CA THR A 99 12.51 3.46 1.99
C THR A 99 13.93 3.99 1.89
N SER A 100 14.14 5.21 1.39
CA SER A 100 15.47 5.85 1.33
C SER A 100 16.12 6.12 2.70
N GLN A 101 15.35 6.09 3.79
CA GLN A 101 15.86 6.26 5.16
C GLN A 101 16.18 4.93 5.85
N LEU A 102 15.75 3.80 5.30
CA LEU A 102 16.01 2.49 5.89
C LEU A 102 17.49 2.11 5.74
N ARG A 103 18.04 1.50 6.79
CA ARG A 103 19.39 0.94 6.83
C ARG A 103 19.35 -0.53 7.26
N PRO A 104 18.83 -1.43 6.41
CA PRO A 104 18.73 -2.84 6.76
C PRO A 104 20.11 -3.42 7.08
N GLY A 105 20.21 -4.15 8.19
CA GLY A 105 21.47 -4.70 8.71
C GLY A 105 22.11 -3.89 9.84
N GLU A 106 21.68 -2.63 10.06
CA GLU A 106 22.02 -1.88 11.28
C GLU A 106 20.98 -2.17 12.39
N PRO A 107 21.37 -2.18 13.68
CA PRO A 107 20.41 -2.29 14.78
C PRO A 107 19.32 -1.21 14.67
N GLU A 108 18.05 -1.62 14.72
CA GLU A 108 16.89 -0.73 14.55
C GLU A 108 16.86 0.05 13.21
N GLY A 109 17.69 -0.32 12.22
CA GLY A 109 17.78 0.33 10.91
C GLY A 109 16.53 0.19 10.03
N TYR A 110 15.54 -0.60 10.48
CA TYR A 110 14.20 -0.66 9.89
C TYR A 110 13.27 0.46 10.40
N ARG A 111 13.70 1.29 11.35
CA ARG A 111 12.89 2.39 11.89
C ARG A 111 13.26 3.72 11.26
N ILE A 112 12.24 4.54 11.04
CA ILE A 112 12.37 5.93 10.58
C ILE A 112 11.76 6.90 11.60
N PRO A 113 12.14 8.19 11.59
CA PRO A 113 11.49 9.20 12.42
C PRO A 113 10.00 9.36 12.09
N PHE A 114 9.24 9.88 13.06
CA PHE A 114 7.85 10.27 12.83
C PHE A 114 7.75 11.32 11.72
N ASN A 115 6.78 11.17 10.83
CA ASN A 115 6.53 12.12 9.75
C ASN A 115 5.06 12.59 9.79
N PRO A 116 4.78 13.88 10.07
CA PRO A 116 3.42 14.41 10.09
C PRO A 116 2.71 14.35 8.73
N ARG A 117 3.47 14.20 7.63
CA ARG A 117 2.95 14.02 6.26
C ARG A 117 2.94 12.56 5.81
N GLY A 118 3.29 11.62 6.70
CA GLY A 118 3.37 10.19 6.41
C GLY A 118 2.01 9.48 6.34
N THR A 119 0.98 10.15 5.82
CA THR A 119 -0.43 9.75 5.90
C THR A 119 -0.92 8.88 4.75
N GLY A 120 -0.09 8.63 3.73
CA GLY A 120 -0.47 7.87 2.54
C GLY A 120 -0.93 6.43 2.79
N CYS A 121 -1.53 5.81 1.76
CA CYS A 121 -2.01 4.43 1.78
C CYS A 121 -0.92 3.37 1.58
N GLY A 122 0.33 3.79 1.30
CA GLY A 122 1.40 2.88 0.90
C GLY A 122 1.71 1.78 1.91
N ALA A 123 1.47 2.01 3.20
CA ALA A 123 1.57 0.98 4.23
C ALA A 123 0.41 -0.01 4.18
N ALA A 124 -0.82 0.44 3.89
CA ALA A 124 -2.00 -0.41 3.81
C ALA A 124 -1.94 -1.37 2.62
N MET A 125 -1.62 -0.86 1.42
CA MET A 125 -1.67 -1.63 0.16
C MET A 125 -0.80 -2.90 0.18
N ARG A 126 0.29 -2.90 0.96
CA ARG A 126 1.26 -4.01 1.03
C ARG A 126 1.09 -4.95 2.24
N SER A 127 0.05 -4.76 3.06
CA SER A 127 -0.07 -5.44 4.36
C SER A 127 -0.98 -6.68 4.37
N LEU A 128 -1.71 -6.94 3.29
CA LEU A 128 -2.66 -8.07 3.23
C LEU A 128 -1.98 -9.42 3.48
N ALA A 129 -0.74 -9.60 3.01
CA ALA A 129 0.03 -10.85 3.19
C ALA A 129 0.31 -11.17 4.67
N ILE A 130 0.41 -10.15 5.54
CA ILE A 130 0.63 -10.33 6.98
C ILE A 130 -0.57 -11.05 7.60
N GLY A 131 -1.79 -10.68 7.20
CA GLY A 131 -3.02 -11.35 7.64
C GLY A 131 -3.10 -12.80 7.21
N LEU A 132 -2.70 -13.08 5.97
CA LEU A 132 -2.64 -14.45 5.45
C LEU A 132 -1.60 -15.31 6.19
N ARG A 133 -0.51 -14.71 6.68
CA ARG A 133 0.53 -15.41 7.44
C ARG A 133 0.13 -15.69 8.90
N TYR A 134 -0.68 -14.83 9.50
CA TYR A 134 -1.11 -14.91 10.90
C TYR A 134 -2.64 -14.92 11.05
N PRO A 135 -3.36 -15.92 10.49
CA PRO A 135 -4.82 -15.90 10.41
C PRO A 135 -5.51 -16.24 11.74
N HIS A 136 -4.79 -16.84 12.69
CA HIS A 136 -5.38 -17.38 13.90
C HIS A 136 -5.48 -16.35 15.02
N THR A 137 -6.51 -16.46 15.86
CA THR A 137 -6.77 -15.50 16.95
C THR A 137 -5.63 -15.43 17.97
N TRP A 138 -4.93 -16.54 18.22
CA TRP A 138 -3.78 -16.57 19.13
C TRP A 138 -2.54 -15.88 18.56
N GLU A 139 -2.48 -15.68 17.24
CA GLU A 139 -1.38 -14.96 16.55
C GLU A 139 -1.65 -13.45 16.46
N LEU A 140 -2.81 -12.99 16.94
CA LEU A 140 -3.22 -11.58 16.90
C LEU A 140 -2.16 -10.61 17.45
N PRO A 141 -1.45 -10.90 18.56
CA PRO A 141 -0.37 -10.02 19.03
C PRO A 141 0.77 -9.88 18.00
N THR A 142 1.13 -10.97 17.32
CA THR A 142 2.17 -10.99 16.28
C THR A 142 1.68 -10.25 15.03
N LEU A 143 0.44 -10.48 14.60
CA LEU A 143 -0.18 -9.76 13.49
C LEU A 143 -0.16 -8.24 13.73
N ILE A 144 -0.59 -7.80 14.93
CA ILE A 144 -0.60 -6.39 15.30
C ILE A 144 0.82 -5.80 15.26
N ARG A 145 1.79 -6.49 15.85
CA ARG A 145 3.18 -6.01 15.87
C ARG A 145 3.77 -5.90 14.46
N VAL A 146 3.68 -6.95 13.66
CA VAL A 146 4.27 -7.00 12.31
C VAL A 146 3.60 -6.00 11.37
N SER A 147 2.27 -5.87 11.42
CA SER A 147 1.53 -4.89 10.59
C SER A 147 1.90 -3.45 10.95
N ILE A 148 1.98 -3.11 12.24
CA ILE A 148 2.36 -1.76 12.67
C ILE A 148 3.81 -1.45 12.31
N GLU A 149 4.75 -2.33 12.64
CA GLU A 149 6.17 -2.06 12.40
C GLU A 149 6.50 -2.03 10.90
N SER A 150 5.93 -2.93 10.09
CA SER A 150 6.08 -2.89 8.63
C SER A 150 5.46 -1.65 7.99
N GLY A 151 4.36 -1.14 8.55
CA GLY A 151 3.77 0.13 8.13
C GLY A 151 4.66 1.32 8.46
N ARG A 152 5.21 1.35 9.70
CA ARG A 152 6.08 2.42 10.20
C ARG A 152 7.40 2.54 9.45
N MET A 153 7.89 1.48 8.81
CA MET A 153 9.10 1.52 7.97
C MET A 153 9.04 2.60 6.88
N THR A 154 7.84 3.00 6.42
CA THR A 154 7.69 4.12 5.48
C THR A 154 6.64 5.16 5.88
N HIS A 155 5.64 4.75 6.66
CA HIS A 155 4.53 5.59 7.07
C HIS A 155 4.47 5.66 8.60
N HIS A 156 5.47 6.29 9.23
CA HIS A 156 5.50 6.48 10.68
C HIS A 156 4.53 7.59 11.11
N HIS A 157 3.23 7.32 10.94
CA HIS A 157 2.10 8.14 11.34
C HIS A 157 0.87 7.24 11.63
N PRO A 158 0.19 7.38 12.78
CA PRO A 158 -0.94 6.52 13.17
C PRO A 158 -2.16 6.67 12.26
N THR A 159 -2.47 7.89 11.82
CA THR A 159 -3.62 8.39 11.03
C THR A 159 -4.83 8.95 11.78
N GLY A 160 -5.37 10.03 11.18
CA GLY A 160 -6.42 10.92 11.68
C GLY A 160 -6.14 12.39 11.34
N GLY A 161 -6.41 12.83 10.10
CA GLY A 161 -6.38 14.25 9.72
C GLY A 161 -6.37 14.47 8.21
N CYS A 162 -7.54 14.72 7.61
CA CYS A 162 -7.61 15.46 6.34
C CYS A 162 -6.78 16.73 6.52
N GLN A 163 -5.73 16.94 5.73
CA GLN A 163 -5.25 18.30 5.53
C GLN A 163 -6.18 18.94 4.50
N PRO A 164 -7.02 19.93 4.87
CA PRO A 164 -7.71 20.70 3.86
C PRO A 164 -6.64 21.52 3.15
N ARG A 165 -6.37 21.18 1.88
CA ARG A 165 -5.72 22.10 0.97
C ARG A 165 -6.77 23.12 0.51
N TRP A 166 -7.24 23.97 1.43
CA TRP A 166 -8.03 25.14 1.08
C TRP A 166 -7.46 26.36 1.80
N GLY A 167 -6.89 27.25 0.99
CA GLY A 167 -6.61 28.61 1.40
C GLY A 167 -7.90 29.29 1.84
N ARG A 168 -7.76 30.25 2.76
CA ARG A 168 -8.84 31.14 3.18
C ARG A 168 -9.47 31.81 1.96
N ALA A 169 -10.71 31.48 1.63
CA ALA A 169 -11.67 32.36 0.98
C ALA A 169 -13.08 31.81 1.24
N GLY A 170 -13.99 32.68 1.66
CA GLY A 170 -15.24 32.31 2.32
C GLY A 170 -16.35 31.72 1.44
N GLY A 171 -17.53 31.63 2.06
CA GLY A 171 -18.81 31.42 1.38
C GLY A 171 -19.34 29.98 1.45
N TYR A 172 -20.42 29.81 2.18
CA TYR A 172 -21.18 28.59 2.36
C TYR A 172 -21.88 28.16 1.07
N THR A 173 -21.75 26.90 0.63
CA THR A 173 -22.80 25.95 0.18
C THR A 173 -22.28 24.89 -0.82
N ARG A 174 -22.77 23.65 -0.62
CA ARG A 174 -22.66 22.41 -1.42
C ARG A 174 -21.34 21.61 -1.34
N THR A 175 -21.47 20.42 -0.77
CA THR A 175 -20.56 19.24 -0.77
C THR A 175 -19.70 19.15 -2.03
N PRO A 176 -18.36 18.97 -1.92
CA PRO A 176 -17.76 17.62 -1.77
C PRO A 176 -16.47 17.63 -0.87
N PRO A 177 -15.80 16.50 -0.52
CA PRO A 177 -14.97 15.73 -1.46
C PRO A 177 -15.05 14.18 -1.29
N GLU A 178 -14.74 13.41 -2.33
CA GLU A 178 -14.14 12.09 -2.09
C GLU A 178 -12.72 12.34 -1.60
N ASP A 179 -12.51 12.14 -0.30
CA ASP A 179 -11.23 12.36 0.37
C ASP A 179 -10.21 11.29 -0.07
N PRO A 180 -8.94 11.66 -0.36
CA PRO A 180 -7.89 10.68 -0.55
C PRO A 180 -7.71 9.88 0.75
N VAL A 181 -7.77 8.55 0.65
CA VAL A 181 -7.70 7.62 1.79
C VAL A 181 -6.35 7.75 2.52
N SER A 182 -6.32 8.56 3.58
CA SER A 182 -5.17 8.69 4.47
C SER A 182 -5.20 7.56 5.51
N THR A 183 -4.29 6.59 5.40
CA THR A 183 -4.32 5.36 6.20
C THR A 183 -3.06 5.09 7.05
N GLY A 184 -1.88 5.59 6.66
CA GLY A 184 -0.62 5.42 7.41
C GLY A 184 -0.43 4.01 7.99
N TYR A 185 0.17 3.86 9.18
CA TYR A 185 0.43 2.51 9.71
C TYR A 185 -0.80 1.83 10.34
N LEU A 186 -1.85 2.54 10.75
CA LEU A 186 -3.08 1.87 11.22
C LEU A 186 -3.87 1.26 10.06
N GLY A 187 -3.75 1.82 8.84
CA GLY A 187 -4.28 1.18 7.64
C GLY A 187 -3.62 -0.16 7.34
N ALA A 188 -2.31 -0.30 7.60
CA ALA A 188 -1.62 -1.59 7.51
C ALA A 188 -2.26 -2.63 8.44
N LEU A 189 -2.55 -2.26 9.69
CA LEU A 189 -3.25 -3.13 10.63
C LEU A 189 -4.66 -3.50 10.13
N ALA A 190 -5.44 -2.52 9.66
CA ALA A 190 -6.79 -2.77 9.15
C ALA A 190 -6.80 -3.78 7.98
N VAL A 191 -5.89 -3.60 7.01
CA VAL A 191 -5.76 -4.52 5.87
C VAL A 191 -5.23 -5.89 6.29
N ALA A 192 -4.29 -5.95 7.23
CA ALA A 192 -3.81 -7.23 7.77
C ALA A 192 -4.94 -7.99 8.50
N LEU A 193 -5.76 -7.32 9.29
CA LEU A 193 -6.93 -7.94 9.94
C LEU A 193 -7.93 -8.47 8.90
N PHE A 194 -8.19 -7.71 7.83
CA PHE A 194 -9.03 -8.18 6.72
C PHE A 194 -8.46 -9.44 6.05
N GLY A 195 -7.14 -9.47 5.81
CA GLY A 195 -6.46 -10.65 5.28
C GLY A 195 -6.61 -11.89 6.17
N ALA A 196 -6.52 -11.72 7.49
CA ALA A 196 -6.69 -12.81 8.45
C ALA A 196 -8.13 -13.34 8.50
N LEU A 197 -9.13 -12.48 8.29
CA LEU A 197 -10.54 -12.90 8.19
C LEU A 197 -10.82 -13.69 6.91
N GLY A 198 -10.24 -13.28 5.78
CA GLY A 198 -10.42 -13.96 4.49
C GLY A 198 -9.67 -15.29 4.35
N ALA A 199 -8.77 -15.63 5.28
CA ALA A 199 -8.05 -16.89 5.32
C ALA A 199 -8.82 -18.01 6.07
N ARG A 200 -10.01 -17.72 6.59
CA ARG A 200 -10.86 -18.66 7.32
C ARG A 200 -11.89 -19.34 6.44
#